data_AF-A0A7C8ZYF2-F1
#
_entry.id   AF-A0A7C8ZYF2-F1
#
_cell.length_a   1.000
_cell.length_b   1.000
_cell.length_c   1.000
_cell.angle_alpha   90.00
_cell.angle_beta   90.00
_cell.angle_gamma   90.00
#
_symmetry.space_group_name_H-M   'P 1'
#
loop_
_entity.id
_entity.type
_entity.pdbx_description
1 polymer ?
#
loop_
_entity_poly.entity_id
_entity_poly.type
_entity_poly.pdbx_seq_one_letter_code
_entity_poly.pdbx_strand_id
1 'polypeptide(L)'
;QGCIKPLCDLLVCPDPRIVTVCLEGLENILKVGEAEKNMGTASGVNVFAQMIEEADGLEKIENLQSHDNNEIYEKAVKILETYWVEDDDEALPSADAPQNGFQFGGNEINVPQGGFKFG
;
A
#
# COMPACT_ATOMS: atom_id res chain seq x y z
N GLN A 1 -23.36 3.60 10.20
CA GLN A 1 -23.05 2.28 10.81
C GLN A 1 -21.68 1.88 10.29
N GLY A 2 -20.67 1.80 11.18
CA GLY A 2 -19.31 1.43 10.79
C GLY A 2 -19.10 -0.07 10.98
N CYS A 3 -18.52 -0.75 9.99
CA CYS A 3 -18.11 -2.15 10.08
C CYS A 3 -16.71 -2.34 10.71
N ILE A 4 -15.94 -1.26 10.84
CA ILE A 4 -14.56 -1.28 11.33
C ILE A 4 -14.48 -1.77 12.77
N LYS A 5 -15.24 -1.18 13.71
CA LYS A 5 -15.20 -1.59 15.12
C LYS A 5 -15.50 -3.09 15.33
N PRO A 6 -16.58 -3.66 14.75
CA PRO A 6 -16.81 -5.09 14.80
C PRO A 6 -15.67 -5.94 14.20
N LEU A 7 -15.08 -5.52 13.07
CA LEU A 7 -13.94 -6.23 12.48
C LEU A 7 -12.71 -6.21 13.40
N CYS A 8 -12.40 -5.07 14.01
CA CYS A 8 -11.34 -4.95 14.99
C CYS A 8 -11.60 -5.80 16.24
N ASP A 9 -12.85 -5.94 16.68
CA ASP A 9 -13.21 -6.78 17.83
C ASP A 9 -13.09 -8.28 17.52
N LEU A 10 -13.17 -8.68 16.25
CA LEU A 10 -12.98 -10.07 15.83
C LEU A 10 -11.50 -10.47 15.70
N LEU A 11 -10.56 -9.53 15.76
CA LEU A 11 -9.12 -9.83 15.73
C LEU A 11 -8.64 -10.59 16.96
N VAL A 12 -9.37 -10.55 18.07
CA VAL A 12 -9.08 -11.31 19.30
C VAL A 12 -9.83 -12.65 19.35
N CYS A 13 -10.46 -13.06 18.24
CA CYS A 13 -11.20 -14.32 18.19
C CYS A 13 -10.24 -15.52 18.24
N PRO A 14 -10.57 -16.59 18.99
CA PRO A 14 -9.73 -17.78 19.06
C PRO A 14 -9.71 -18.62 17.77
N ASP A 15 -10.66 -18.43 16.84
CA ASP A 15 -10.62 -19.14 15.55
C ASP A 15 -9.69 -18.37 14.60
N PRO A 16 -8.51 -18.94 14.24
CA PRO A 16 -7.55 -18.26 13.37
C PRO A 16 -8.14 -17.92 12.00
N ARG A 17 -9.13 -18.68 11.50
CA ARG A 17 -9.77 -18.38 10.21
C ARG A 17 -10.58 -17.09 10.27
N ILE A 18 -11.22 -16.82 11.41
CA ILE A 18 -11.98 -15.57 11.61
C ILE A 18 -11.00 -14.40 11.65
N VAL A 19 -9.89 -14.54 12.38
CA VAL A 19 -8.84 -13.52 12.45
C VAL A 19 -8.27 -13.22 11.06
N THR A 20 -7.94 -14.25 10.27
CA THR A 20 -7.45 -14.08 8.89
C THR A 20 -8.45 -13.31 8.02
N VAL A 21 -9.73 -13.69 8.02
CA VAL A 21 -10.76 -13.01 7.22
C VAL A 21 -10.96 -11.55 7.68
N CYS A 22 -10.85 -11.28 8.97
CA CYS A 22 -10.96 -9.92 9.49
C CYS A 22 -9.75 -9.06 9.10
N LEU A 23 -8.54 -9.62 9.15
CA LEU A 23 -7.33 -8.95 8.64
C LEU A 23 -7.46 -8.63 7.15
N GLU A 24 -7.94 -9.56 6.33
CA GLU A 24 -8.19 -9.32 4.90
C GLU A 24 -9.26 -8.24 4.67
N GLY A 25 -10.32 -8.23 5.49
CA GLY A 25 -11.34 -7.18 5.45
C GLY A 25 -10.76 -5.80 5.75
N LEU A 26 -9.93 -5.70 6.80
CA LEU A 26 -9.27 -4.46 7.20
C LEU A 26 -8.23 -4.00 6.17
N GLU A 27 -7.43 -4.91 5.61
CA GLU A 27 -6.47 -4.62 4.53
C GLU A 27 -7.18 -4.01 3.31
N ASN A 28 -8.32 -4.58 2.90
CA ASN A 28 -9.09 -4.05 1.78
C ASN A 28 -9.68 -2.67 2.06
N ILE A 29 -10.14 -2.41 3.28
CA ILE A 29 -10.64 -1.10 3.69
C ILE A 29 -9.50 -0.07 3.66
N LEU A 30 -8.34 -0.41 4.21
CA LEU A 30 -7.16 0.46 4.20
C LEU A 30 -6.70 0.79 2.79
N LYS A 31 -6.72 -0.20 1.89
CA LYS A 31 -6.39 -0.02 0.47
C LYS A 31 -7.32 0.99 -0.22
N VAL A 32 -8.62 0.96 0.09
CA VAL A 32 -9.57 1.97 -0.43
C VAL A 32 -9.22 3.36 0.11
N GLY A 33 -8.84 3.45 1.39
CA GLY A 33 -8.41 4.71 2.00
C GLY A 33 -7.16 5.32 1.38
N GLU A 34 -6.16 4.51 1.05
CA GLU A 34 -4.98 4.99 0.32
C GLU A 34 -5.34 5.47 -1.09
N ALA A 35 -6.26 4.78 -1.77
CA ALA A 35 -6.73 5.23 -3.08
C ALA A 35 -7.44 6.59 -2.98
N GLU A 36 -8.29 6.81 -1.97
CA GLU A 36 -8.96 8.10 -1.74
C GLU A 36 -7.97 9.21 -1.34
N LYS A 37 -7.00 8.89 -0.49
CA LYS A 37 -5.89 9.80 -0.14
C LYS A 37 -5.13 10.25 -1.40
N ASN A 38 -4.79 9.32 -2.29
CA ASN A 38 -4.06 9.61 -3.53
C ASN A 38 -4.89 10.37 -4.57
N MET A 39 -6.23 10.23 -4.55
CA MET A 39 -7.13 11.00 -5.41
C MET A 39 -7.32 12.46 -4.96
N GLY A 40 -6.72 12.86 -3.82
CA GLY A 40 -6.86 14.21 -3.28
C GLY A 40 -8.25 14.53 -2.72
N THR A 41 -9.08 13.49 -2.51
CA THR A 41 -10.42 13.63 -1.91
C THR A 41 -10.36 13.64 -0.38
N ALA A 42 -9.30 13.08 0.21
CA ALA A 42 -9.02 13.12 1.65
C ALA A 42 -7.86 14.08 1.97
N SER A 43 -7.75 14.52 3.22
CA SER A 43 -6.76 15.51 3.73
C SER A 43 -5.30 15.01 3.74
N GLY A 44 -4.89 14.21 2.75
CA GLY A 44 -3.55 13.62 2.68
C GLY A 44 -3.32 12.47 3.68
N VAL A 45 -4.37 12.05 4.38
CA VAL A 45 -4.35 10.97 5.36
C VAL A 45 -5.40 9.92 5.00
N ASN A 46 -5.12 8.67 5.38
CA ASN A 46 -6.06 7.58 5.23
C ASN A 46 -7.09 7.62 6.36
N VAL A 47 -8.31 8.08 6.05
CA VAL A 47 -9.39 8.19 7.04
C VAL A 47 -9.74 6.85 7.67
N PHE A 48 -9.60 5.74 6.95
CA PHE A 48 -9.91 4.44 7.52
C PHE A 48 -8.84 3.94 8.48
N ALA A 49 -7.57 4.31 8.27
CA ALA A 49 -6.50 4.03 9.24
C ALA A 49 -6.81 4.71 10.59
N GLN A 50 -7.25 5.98 10.56
CA GLN A 50 -7.69 6.69 11.77
C GLN A 50 -8.88 6.00 12.44
N MET A 51 -9.88 5.56 11.66
CA MET A 51 -11.04 4.84 12.21
C MET A 51 -10.66 3.48 12.83
N ILE A 52 -9.62 2.83 12.32
CA ILE A 52 -9.09 1.58 12.89
C ILE A 52 -8.37 1.86 14.21
N GLU A 53 -7.59 2.93 14.29
CA GLU A 53 -6.92 3.36 15.52
C GLU A 53 -7.93 3.72 16.62
N GLU A 54 -8.97 4.50 16.30
CA GLU A 54 -10.07 4.83 17.21
C GLU A 54 -10.87 3.60 17.69
N ALA A 55 -10.78 2.49 16.96
CA ALA A 55 -11.44 1.23 17.27
C ALA A 55 -10.57 0.23 18.06
N ASP A 56 -9.43 0.70 18.60
CA ASP A 56 -8.38 -0.11 19.23
C ASP A 56 -7.86 -1.21 18.28
N GLY A 57 -7.99 -1.00 16.96
CA GLY A 57 -7.63 -1.96 15.94
C GLY A 57 -6.11 -2.07 15.77
N LEU A 58 -5.40 -0.94 15.85
CA LEU A 58 -3.95 -0.90 15.69
C LEU A 58 -3.24 -1.77 16.74
N GLU A 59 -3.52 -1.55 18.02
CA GLU A 59 -2.96 -2.35 19.13
C GLU A 59 -3.24 -3.86 18.95
N LYS A 60 -4.44 -4.22 18.46
CA LYS A 60 -4.80 -5.62 18.21
C LYS A 60 -4.01 -6.22 17.05
N ILE A 61 -3.79 -5.47 15.96
CA ILE A 61 -2.98 -5.92 14.83
C ILE A 61 -1.51 -6.07 15.27
N GLU A 62 -0.99 -5.16 16.08
CA GLU A 62 0.37 -5.29 16.67
C GLU A 62 0.52 -6.55 17.51
N ASN A 63 -0.47 -6.86 18.37
CA ASN A 63 -0.46 -8.08 19.16
C ASN A 63 -0.43 -9.35 18.30
N LEU A 64 -1.06 -9.33 17.12
CA LEU A 64 -1.06 -10.46 16.18
C LEU A 64 0.33 -10.74 15.58
N GLN A 65 1.30 -9.85 15.73
CA GLN A 65 2.70 -10.14 15.40
C GLN A 65 3.33 -11.20 16.32
N SER A 66 2.68 -11.56 17.43
CA SER A 66 3.12 -12.62 18.33
C SER A 66 2.28 -13.91 18.21
N HIS A 67 1.39 -13.98 17.21
CA HIS A 67 0.44 -15.07 17.07
C HIS A 67 1.13 -16.38 16.61
N ASP A 68 0.73 -17.52 17.17
CA ASP A 68 1.32 -18.85 16.86
C ASP A 68 1.15 -19.28 15.39
N ASN A 69 0.14 -18.72 14.72
CA ASN A 69 -0.11 -18.95 13.30
C ASN A 69 0.71 -17.99 12.45
N ASN A 70 1.69 -18.53 11.73
CA ASN A 70 2.59 -17.78 10.87
C ASN A 70 1.86 -16.96 9.78
N GLU A 71 0.73 -17.43 9.26
CA GLU A 71 -0.04 -16.68 8.26
C GLU A 71 -0.65 -15.39 8.84
N ILE A 72 -1.13 -15.47 10.08
CA ILE A 72 -1.69 -14.31 10.79
C ILE A 72 -0.58 -13.32 11.11
N TYR A 73 0.55 -13.82 11.58
CA TYR A 73 1.76 -13.03 11.82
C TYR A 73 2.18 -12.26 10.56
N GLU A 74 2.41 -12.96 9.45
CA GLU A 74 2.87 -12.36 8.20
C GLU A 74 1.88 -11.31 7.66
N LYS A 75 0.57 -11.59 7.74
CA LYS A 75 -0.46 -10.62 7.35
C LYS A 75 -0.47 -9.39 8.24
N ALA A 76 -0.36 -9.55 9.56
CA ALA A 76 -0.32 -8.44 10.50
C ALA A 76 0.90 -7.55 10.25
N VAL A 77 2.09 -8.14 10.10
CA VAL A 77 3.33 -7.42 9.77
C VAL A 77 3.16 -6.64 8.46
N LYS A 78 2.71 -7.30 7.39
CA LYS A 78 2.51 -6.65 6.09
C LYS A 78 1.56 -5.45 6.18
N ILE A 79 0.43 -5.57 6.88
CA ILE A 79 -0.53 -4.48 7.05
C ILE A 79 0.13 -3.29 7.78
N LEU A 80 0.86 -3.55 8.87
CA LEU A 80 1.52 -2.50 9.63
C LEU A 80 2.61 -1.80 8.81
N GLU A 81 3.44 -2.57 8.10
CA GLU A 81 4.46 -2.03 7.20
C GLU A 81 3.87 -1.19 6.06
N THR A 82 2.72 -1.60 5.52
CA THR A 82 2.11 -0.91 4.37
C THR A 82 1.42 0.41 4.76
N TYR A 83 0.83 0.49 5.95
CA TYR A 83 -0.09 1.59 6.29
C TYR A 83 0.32 2.41 7.52
N TRP A 84 1.22 1.91 8.38
CA TRP A 84 1.66 2.59 9.61
C TRP A 84 3.17 2.80 9.74
N VAL A 85 3.98 2.13 8.92
CA VAL A 85 5.39 2.50 8.78
C VAL A 85 5.47 3.63 7.76
N GLU A 86 5.96 4.79 8.20
CA GLU A 86 6.30 5.87 7.29
C GLU A 86 7.48 5.41 6.43
N ASP A 87 7.20 5.01 5.19
CA ASP A 87 8.23 4.97 4.16
C ASP A 87 8.56 6.43 3.81
N ASP A 88 9.68 6.92 4.34
CA ASP A 88 10.35 8.14 3.84
C ASP A 88 10.88 7.90 2.41
N ASP A 89 10.74 6.70 1.85
CA ASP A 89 11.21 6.37 0.51
C ASP A 89 10.19 5.56 -0.31
N GLU A 90 10.23 5.77 -1.62
CA GLU A 90 9.65 4.88 -2.63
C GLU A 90 8.11 4.75 -2.67
N ALA A 91 7.51 5.79 -3.26
CA ALA A 91 6.44 5.60 -4.22
C ALA A 91 6.78 4.42 -5.17
N LEU A 92 6.27 3.23 -4.89
CA LEU A 92 6.29 2.13 -5.84
C LEU A 92 5.66 2.61 -7.15
N PRO A 93 6.39 2.70 -8.28
CA PRO A 93 5.77 3.02 -9.54
C PRO A 93 4.85 1.86 -9.88
N SER A 94 3.54 2.11 -9.78
CA SER A 94 2.51 1.24 -10.29
C SER A 94 2.90 0.80 -11.70
N ALA A 95 3.07 -0.51 -11.91
CA ALA A 95 3.56 -1.10 -13.15
C ALA A 95 2.52 -1.09 -14.28
N ASP A 96 1.91 0.08 -14.53
CA ASP A 96 0.92 0.32 -15.59
C ASP A 96 1.18 1.67 -16.30
N ALA A 97 2.45 1.96 -16.57
CA ALA A 97 2.80 2.96 -17.57
C ALA A 97 2.95 2.25 -18.93
N PRO A 98 2.16 2.59 -19.98
CA PRO A 98 2.50 2.17 -21.32
C PRO A 98 3.88 2.75 -21.65
N GLN A 99 4.83 1.87 -21.97
CA GLN A 99 6.18 2.25 -22.40
C GLN A 99 6.09 3.24 -23.58
N ASN A 100 6.19 4.53 -23.27
CA ASN A 100 6.24 5.58 -24.26
C ASN A 100 7.67 6.13 -24.26
N GLY A 101 8.45 5.64 -25.23
CA GLY A 101 9.60 6.32 -25.82
C GLY A 101 10.73 6.74 -24.88
N PHE A 102 11.80 5.95 -24.82
CA PHE A 102 13.12 6.46 -24.48
C PHE A 102 13.55 7.50 -25.54
N GLN A 103 13.35 8.79 -25.22
CA GLN A 103 13.83 9.93 -26.01
C GLN A 103 15.11 10.46 -25.38
N PHE A 104 16.28 10.04 -25.88
CA PHE A 104 17.57 10.57 -25.47
C PHE A 104 17.79 11.96 -26.08
N GLY A 105 17.45 13.01 -25.32
CA GLY A 105 17.63 14.41 -25.72
C GLY A 105 19.00 14.96 -25.31
N GLY A 106 19.90 15.11 -26.29
CA GLY A 106 20.72 16.31 -26.46
C GLY A 106 21.83 16.60 -25.44
N ASN A 107 23.02 16.03 -25.66
CA ASN A 107 24.28 16.71 -25.34
C ASN A 107 25.30 16.48 -26.48
N GLU A 108 25.31 17.45 -27.41
CA GLU A 108 26.44 17.93 -28.22
C GLU A 108 27.56 16.94 -28.64
N ILE A 109 27.26 15.98 -29.52
CA ILE A 109 28.31 15.35 -30.33
C ILE A 109 28.36 16.05 -31.69
N ASN A 110 29.32 16.97 -31.82
CA ASN A 110 29.74 17.62 -33.05
C ASN A 110 30.21 16.55 -34.06
N VAL A 111 29.40 16.28 -35.09
CA VAL A 111 29.79 15.44 -36.23
C VAL A 111 29.81 16.30 -37.49
N PRO A 112 30.94 16.39 -38.22
CA PRO A 112 31.02 17.25 -39.40
C PRO A 112 30.17 16.70 -40.55
N GLN A 113 29.45 17.62 -41.18
CA GLN A 113 28.53 17.42 -42.29
C GLN A 113 29.28 16.94 -43.54
N GLY A 114 29.15 15.67 -43.90
CA GLY A 114 29.76 15.08 -45.11
C GLY A 114 28.98 13.86 -45.59
N GLY A 115 28.13 14.07 -46.60
CA GLY A 115 27.17 13.09 -47.10
C GLY A 115 27.77 11.89 -47.83
N PHE A 116 27.05 10.77 -47.77
CA PHE A 116 27.28 9.59 -48.60
C PHE A 116 25.95 9.19 -49.27
N LYS A 117 25.95 9.14 -50.60
CA LYS A 117 24.83 8.76 -51.46
C LYS A 117 25.01 7.31 -51.92
N PHE A 118 23.96 6.50 -51.81
CA PHE A 118 23.87 5.21 -52.47
C PHE A 118 23.07 5.36 -53.77
N GLY A 119 23.72 4.99 -54.88
CA GLY A 119 23.05 4.62 -56.14
C GLY A 119 22.77 3.12 -56.15
#